data_AF-H3C6L9-F1
#
_entry.id   AF-H3C6L9-F1
#
_cell.length_a   1.000
_cell.length_b   1.000
_cell.length_c   1.000
_cell.angle_alpha   90.00
_cell.angle_beta   90.00
_cell.angle_gamma   90.00
#
_symmetry.space_group_name_H-M   'P 1'
#
loop_
_entity.id
_entity.type
_entity.pdbx_description
1 polymer ?
#
loop_
_entity_poly.entity_id
_entity_poly.type
_entity_poly.pdbx_seq_one_letter_code
_entity_poly.pdbx_strand_id
1 'polypeptide(L)'
;MTATINSKTIITVNPVCPNSLSLRSYAKDVSESGVLDQDEILEDETVDSITDVYTVSQLRQKAQDNLEPFFGITYSFISKLDLDSSLSRVLRSRCSRCRFVIAEGLLSCSHELCPGRGQAFSAITGFDLLVDLTDHTGTLQSCSLRSPAAEMFLGCTPEEFTSLTDDQRTTMKWKFLLERCKVYVKILPSMKTKPGIKGIVVSCSLAEPAEVKQHVCSLQQL
;
A
#
# COMPACT_ATOMS: atom_id res chain seq x y z
N MET A 1 18.91 -1.78 -12.05
CA MET A 1 19.99 -2.72 -11.67
C MET A 1 19.39 -3.78 -10.77
N THR A 2 19.40 -5.04 -11.18
CA THR A 2 18.91 -6.17 -10.39
C THR A 2 20.12 -6.99 -9.98
N ALA A 3 20.33 -7.19 -8.68
CA ALA A 3 21.44 -7.99 -8.19
C ALA A 3 21.03 -9.47 -8.17
N THR A 4 21.78 -10.32 -8.86
CA THR A 4 21.56 -11.78 -8.89
C THR A 4 22.59 -12.47 -8.01
N ILE A 5 22.11 -13.29 -7.07
CA ILE A 5 22.96 -14.04 -6.12
C ILE A 5 23.49 -15.30 -6.80
N ASN A 6 24.76 -15.61 -6.61
CA ASN A 6 25.40 -16.84 -7.07
C ASN A 6 26.26 -17.48 -5.96
N SER A 7 26.90 -18.62 -6.25
CA SER A 7 27.72 -19.37 -5.29
C SER A 7 28.96 -18.63 -4.77
N LYS A 8 29.28 -17.45 -5.32
CA LYS A 8 30.39 -16.59 -4.89
C LYS A 8 29.91 -15.29 -4.23
N THR A 9 28.59 -15.10 -4.07
CA THR A 9 28.05 -13.89 -3.46
C THR A 9 28.21 -13.93 -1.95
N ILE A 10 28.76 -12.85 -1.38
CA ILE A 10 28.89 -12.66 0.06
C ILE A 10 27.97 -11.52 0.47
N ILE A 11 27.06 -11.79 1.41
CA ILE A 11 26.18 -10.78 2.01
C ILE A 11 26.70 -10.49 3.41
N THR A 12 27.21 -9.29 3.63
CA THR A 12 27.66 -8.86 4.95
C THR A 12 26.55 -8.05 5.61
N VAL A 13 26.07 -8.53 6.76
CA VAL A 13 25.05 -7.83 7.55
C VAL A 13 25.70 -6.73 8.35
N ASN A 14 25.20 -5.49 8.23
CA ASN A 14 25.72 -4.29 8.91
C ASN A 14 27.25 -4.16 8.82
N PRO A 15 27.83 -4.06 7.61
CA PRO A 15 29.26 -3.85 7.48
C PRO A 15 29.64 -2.54 8.20
N VAL A 16 30.86 -2.44 8.74
CA VAL A 16 31.33 -1.19 9.36
C VAL A 16 32.11 -0.41 8.31
N CYS A 17 31.40 0.31 7.44
CA CYS A 17 32.02 1.15 6.42
C CYS A 17 31.27 2.49 6.23
N PRO A 18 31.92 3.55 5.71
CA PRO A 18 31.30 4.88 5.57
C PRO A 18 29.94 4.84 4.84
N ASN A 19 29.85 4.11 3.73
CA ASN A 19 28.62 4.00 2.95
C ASN A 19 27.47 3.36 3.75
N SER A 20 27.78 2.31 4.52
CA SER A 20 26.78 1.65 5.36
C SER A 20 26.32 2.52 6.53
N LEU A 21 27.22 3.33 7.09
CA LEU A 21 26.88 4.29 8.16
C LEU A 21 25.99 5.39 7.62
N SER A 22 26.32 5.95 6.45
CA SER A 22 25.48 6.94 5.77
C SER A 22 24.10 6.38 5.41
N LEU A 23 24.04 5.14 4.89
CA LEU A 23 22.77 4.47 4.60
C LEU A 23 21.96 4.19 5.87
N ARG A 24 22.62 3.82 6.97
CA ARG A 24 21.97 3.59 8.26
C ARG A 24 21.42 4.87 8.86
N SER A 25 22.19 5.96 8.86
CA SER A 25 21.73 7.27 9.31
C SER A 25 20.59 7.77 8.44
N TYR A 26 20.71 7.66 7.12
CA TYR A 26 19.62 8.00 6.21
C TYR A 26 18.35 7.17 6.46
N ALA A 27 18.47 5.85 6.63
CA ALA A 27 17.33 5.00 6.93
C ALA A 27 16.68 5.36 8.27
N LYS A 28 17.49 5.71 9.27
CA LYS A 28 17.02 6.20 10.57
C LYS A 28 16.29 7.53 10.43
N ASP A 29 16.89 8.51 9.76
CA ASP A 29 16.29 9.83 9.51
C ASP A 29 15.00 9.71 8.70
N VAL A 30 14.94 8.82 7.71
CA VAL A 30 13.75 8.55 6.89
C VAL A 30 12.65 7.84 7.70
N SER A 31 13.02 6.99 8.66
CA SER A 31 12.09 6.35 9.59
C SER A 31 11.60 7.32 10.67
N GLU A 32 12.43 8.26 11.11
CA GLU A 32 12.15 9.25 12.17
C GLU A 32 11.39 10.47 11.64
N SER A 33 11.72 10.93 10.43
CA SER A 33 10.95 11.94 9.70
C SER A 33 9.57 11.43 9.30
N GLY A 34 9.28 10.14 9.48
CA GLY A 34 8.02 9.54 9.09
C GLY A 34 7.83 9.53 7.58
N VAL A 35 8.78 9.88 6.72
CA VAL A 35 8.57 9.96 5.24
C VAL A 35 8.13 8.63 4.61
N LEU A 36 8.33 7.50 5.29
CA LEU A 36 7.80 6.18 4.88
C LEU A 36 6.38 5.88 5.37
N ASP A 37 5.96 6.49 6.49
CA ASP A 37 4.70 6.25 7.21
C ASP A 37 3.82 7.50 7.39
N GLN A 38 4.26 8.66 6.86
CA GLN A 38 3.45 9.83 6.60
C GLN A 38 2.60 9.42 5.41
N ASP A 39 1.51 8.74 5.73
CA ASP A 39 0.24 9.17 5.20
C ASP A 39 0.16 10.66 5.56
N GLU A 40 0.67 11.51 4.66
CA GLU A 40 0.34 12.93 4.70
C GLU A 40 -1.17 12.97 4.85
N ILE A 41 -1.57 13.48 6.01
CA ILE A 41 -2.92 13.97 6.31
C ILE A 41 -3.12 15.19 5.40
N LEU A 42 -3.05 14.98 4.09
CA LEU A 42 -3.75 15.78 3.11
C LEU A 42 -5.17 15.25 3.22
N GLU A 43 -6.09 16.13 3.60
CA GLU A 43 -7.53 15.88 3.60
C GLU A 43 -7.87 15.00 2.40
N ASP A 44 -8.16 13.73 2.66
CA ASP A 44 -8.43 12.79 1.60
C ASP A 44 -9.73 13.28 0.95
N GLU A 45 -9.66 13.64 -0.32
CA GLU A 45 -10.85 13.99 -1.09
C GLU A 45 -11.88 12.88 -0.87
N THR A 46 -13.14 13.27 -0.61
CA THR A 46 -14.21 12.28 -0.46
C THR A 46 -14.26 11.41 -1.71
N VAL A 47 -14.37 10.09 -1.56
CA VAL A 47 -14.38 9.14 -2.70
C VAL A 47 -15.34 9.58 -3.82
N ASP A 48 -16.44 10.25 -3.45
CA ASP A 48 -17.47 10.77 -4.36
C ASP A 48 -17.00 11.92 -5.28
N SER A 49 -15.95 12.68 -4.92
CA SER A 49 -15.41 13.75 -5.76
C SER A 49 -14.42 13.26 -6.82
N ILE A 50 -13.93 12.02 -6.69
CA ILE A 50 -12.98 11.43 -7.64
C ILE A 50 -13.76 10.90 -8.84
N THR A 51 -13.69 11.59 -9.98
CA THR A 51 -14.42 11.21 -11.20
C THR A 51 -13.53 10.80 -12.37
N ASP A 52 -12.27 11.24 -12.37
CA ASP A 52 -11.37 11.02 -13.49
C ASP A 52 -10.97 9.55 -13.60
N VAL A 53 -11.16 8.96 -14.78
CA VAL A 53 -10.83 7.55 -15.05
C VAL A 53 -9.53 7.46 -15.86
N TYR A 54 -8.61 6.63 -15.41
CA TYR A 54 -7.30 6.43 -16.03
C TYR A 54 -6.97 4.95 -16.23
N THR A 55 -6.26 4.65 -17.31
CA THR A 55 -5.51 3.40 -17.44
C THR A 55 -4.25 3.46 -16.59
N VAL A 56 -3.66 2.29 -16.29
CA VAL A 56 -2.40 2.21 -15.54
C VAL A 56 -1.26 2.96 -16.23
N SER A 57 -1.20 2.93 -17.56
CA SER A 57 -0.22 3.71 -18.34
C SER A 57 -0.44 5.22 -18.19
N GLN A 58 -1.69 5.69 -18.21
CA GLN A 58 -2.03 7.10 -18.04
C GLN A 58 -1.70 7.59 -16.62
N LEU A 59 -1.97 6.79 -15.58
CA LEU A 59 -1.56 7.10 -14.21
C LEU A 59 -0.04 7.27 -14.11
N ARG A 60 0.72 6.35 -14.73
CA ARG A 60 2.19 6.41 -14.75
C ARG A 60 2.71 7.64 -15.50
N GLN A 61 2.12 7.95 -16.65
CA GLN A 61 2.51 9.12 -17.44
C GLN A 61 2.20 10.41 -16.70
N LYS A 62 0.99 10.56 -16.16
CA LYS A 62 0.58 11.74 -15.40
C LYS A 62 1.48 11.99 -14.19
N ALA A 63 1.93 10.93 -13.51
CA ALA A 63 2.87 11.01 -12.39
C ALA A 63 4.33 11.29 -12.81
N GLN A 64 4.68 11.13 -14.08
CA GLN A 64 5.97 11.59 -14.62
C GLN A 64 5.89 13.08 -15.01
N ASP A 65 4.75 13.50 -15.54
CA ASP A 65 4.53 14.87 -16.00
C ASP A 65 4.22 15.84 -14.86
N ASN A 66 3.62 15.36 -13.76
CA ASN A 66 3.23 16.15 -12.60
C ASN A 66 3.92 15.64 -11.34
N LEU A 67 4.46 16.57 -10.55
CA LEU A 67 5.10 16.26 -9.27
C LEU A 67 4.13 16.30 -8.08
N GLU A 68 2.91 16.79 -8.30
CA GLU A 68 1.89 16.87 -7.25
C GLU A 68 1.09 15.57 -7.12
N PRO A 69 0.67 15.21 -5.89
CA PRO A 69 -0.30 14.15 -5.66
C PRO A 69 -1.59 14.36 -6.47
N PHE A 70 -2.16 13.27 -6.99
CA PHE A 70 -3.47 13.33 -7.64
C PHE A 70 -4.29 12.06 -7.39
N PHE A 71 -5.60 12.18 -7.59
CA PHE A 71 -6.56 11.10 -7.46
C PHE A 71 -7.06 10.62 -8.82
N GLY A 72 -7.57 9.39 -8.86
CA GLY A 72 -8.21 8.85 -10.04
C GLY A 72 -8.88 7.49 -9.80
N ILE A 73 -9.68 7.07 -10.77
CA ILE A 73 -10.30 5.76 -10.83
C ILE A 73 -9.55 4.93 -11.87
N THR A 74 -9.32 3.65 -11.57
CA THR A 74 -8.86 2.68 -12.56
C THR A 74 -9.69 1.39 -12.49
N TYR A 75 -10.02 0.85 -13.66
CA TYR A 75 -10.71 -0.44 -13.79
C TYR A 75 -9.69 -1.54 -14.04
N SER A 76 -9.11 -2.03 -12.97
CA SER A 76 -7.97 -2.95 -12.98
C SER A 76 -8.27 -4.24 -12.24
N PHE A 77 -7.54 -5.30 -12.58
CA PHE A 77 -7.49 -6.50 -11.78
C PHE A 77 -6.57 -6.33 -10.59
N ILE A 78 -6.89 -6.97 -9.47
CA ILE A 78 -5.91 -7.19 -8.40
C ILE A 78 -5.06 -8.41 -8.79
N SER A 79 -3.87 -8.18 -9.34
CA SER A 79 -2.99 -9.24 -9.84
C SER A 79 -2.05 -9.82 -8.78
N LYS A 80 -1.95 -9.16 -7.62
CA LYS A 80 -1.23 -9.66 -6.44
C LYS A 80 -2.00 -9.31 -5.18
N LEU A 81 -2.28 -10.33 -4.36
CA LEU A 81 -3.01 -10.21 -3.09
C LEU A 81 -2.60 -11.38 -2.18
N ASP A 82 -1.91 -11.11 -1.08
CA ASP A 82 -1.27 -12.14 -0.25
C ASP A 82 -1.94 -12.29 1.14
N LEU A 83 -3.20 -12.75 1.15
CA LEU A 83 -3.97 -12.97 2.40
C LEU A 83 -3.65 -14.28 3.13
N ASP A 84 -3.14 -15.26 2.38
CA ASP A 84 -2.73 -16.59 2.82
C ASP A 84 -1.32 -16.64 3.44
N SER A 85 -0.72 -15.47 3.67
CA SER A 85 0.59 -15.33 4.30
C SER A 85 0.49 -15.21 5.84
N SER A 86 1.62 -15.03 6.54
CA SER A 86 1.60 -14.82 7.99
C SER A 86 0.80 -13.55 8.37
N LEU A 87 0.10 -13.56 9.50
CA LEU A 87 -0.70 -12.41 9.95
C LEU A 87 0.09 -11.11 9.99
N SER A 88 1.36 -11.15 10.39
CA SER A 88 2.28 -10.00 10.42
C SER A 88 2.58 -9.35 9.06
N ARG A 89 2.25 -10.01 7.94
CA ARG A 89 2.35 -9.48 6.57
C ARG A 89 1.06 -8.83 6.09
N VAL A 90 -0.06 -9.14 6.73
CA VAL A 90 -1.40 -8.67 6.35
C VAL A 90 -1.89 -7.58 7.31
N LEU A 91 -1.58 -7.74 8.60
CA LEU A 91 -1.98 -6.88 9.68
C LEU A 91 -0.76 -6.13 10.24
N ARG A 92 -0.96 -4.87 10.60
CA ARG A 92 0.05 -4.06 11.24
C ARG A 92 -0.53 -3.24 12.37
N SER A 93 0.13 -3.33 13.52
CA SER A 93 -0.21 -2.55 14.72
C SER A 93 0.48 -1.20 14.71
N ARG A 94 -0.28 -0.15 15.03
CA ARG A 94 0.21 1.22 15.11
C ARG A 94 -0.19 1.84 16.45
N CYS A 95 0.59 2.79 16.94
CA CYS A 95 0.22 3.55 18.12
C CYS A 95 -1.10 4.30 17.87
N SER A 96 -2.07 4.18 18.76
CA SER A 96 -3.32 4.94 18.67
C SER A 96 -3.12 6.46 18.62
N ARG A 97 -1.99 6.95 19.17
CA ARG A 97 -1.73 8.39 19.36
C ARG A 97 -0.87 8.99 18.26
N CYS A 98 0.29 8.42 17.99
CA CYS A 98 1.22 8.95 16.98
C CYS A 98 1.22 8.15 15.67
N ARG A 99 0.40 7.10 15.55
CA ARG A 99 0.32 6.20 14.38
C ARG A 99 1.62 5.48 14.00
N PHE A 100 2.67 5.62 14.81
CA PHE A 100 3.93 4.93 14.61
C PHE A 100 3.75 3.41 14.64
N VAL A 101 4.38 2.70 13.71
CA VAL A 101 4.32 1.24 13.61
C VAL A 101 4.97 0.59 14.83
N ILE A 102 4.30 -0.41 15.39
CA ILE A 102 4.72 -1.10 16.60
C ILE A 102 4.95 -2.57 16.29
N ALA A 103 6.08 -3.10 16.75
CA ALA A 103 6.36 -4.53 16.68
C ALA A 103 5.43 -5.33 17.61
N GLU A 104 5.13 -6.56 17.24
CA GLU A 104 4.30 -7.46 18.04
C GLU A 104 4.88 -7.66 19.45
N GLY A 105 4.02 -7.66 20.46
CA GLY A 105 4.39 -7.91 21.86
C GLY A 105 4.94 -6.71 22.64
N LEU A 106 5.09 -5.53 22.02
CA LEU A 106 5.47 -4.31 22.75
C LEU A 106 4.30 -3.75 23.57
N LEU A 107 4.59 -3.38 24.81
CA LEU A 107 3.66 -2.75 25.75
C LEU A 107 3.78 -1.21 25.79
N SER A 108 4.57 -0.63 24.89
CA SER A 108 4.78 0.82 24.81
C SER A 108 5.17 1.24 23.40
N CYS A 109 4.88 2.48 23.03
CA CYS A 109 5.34 3.06 21.78
C CYS A 109 6.85 3.35 21.84
N SER A 110 7.60 2.86 20.84
CA SER A 110 9.05 3.08 20.72
C SER A 110 9.42 4.45 20.16
N HIS A 111 8.44 5.23 19.66
CA HIS A 111 8.68 6.54 19.10
C HIS A 111 8.96 7.57 20.21
N GLU A 112 10.15 8.16 20.21
CA GLU A 112 10.61 9.07 21.28
C GLU A 112 9.74 10.32 21.43
N LEU A 113 9.17 10.81 20.33
CA LEU A 113 8.29 11.99 20.30
C LEU A 113 6.81 11.64 20.49
N CYS A 114 6.49 10.41 20.93
CA CYS A 114 5.10 10.02 21.14
C CYS A 114 4.48 10.84 22.29
N PRO A 115 3.36 11.55 22.06
CA PRO A 115 2.73 12.39 23.09
C PRO A 115 2.14 11.55 24.24
N GLY A 116 2.08 10.22 24.09
CA GLY A 116 1.59 9.29 25.11
C GLY A 116 2.64 8.63 25.97
N ARG A 117 3.88 9.12 25.98
CA ARG A 117 4.94 8.56 26.82
C ARG A 117 4.53 8.60 28.30
N GLY A 118 4.61 7.45 28.98
CA GLY A 118 4.25 7.32 30.40
C GLY A 118 2.75 7.16 30.68
N GLN A 119 1.90 7.06 29.66
CA GLN A 119 0.47 6.76 29.81
C GLN A 119 0.16 5.32 29.40
N ALA A 120 -1.06 4.87 29.71
CA ALA A 120 -1.55 3.56 29.28
C ALA A 120 -1.41 3.43 27.76
N PHE A 121 -0.69 2.38 27.36
CA PHE A 121 -0.42 2.10 25.97
C PHE A 121 -1.65 1.52 25.28
N SER A 122 -1.94 2.03 24.08
CA SER A 122 -3.01 1.54 23.23
C SER A 122 -2.52 1.52 21.79
N ALA A 123 -2.73 0.38 21.13
CA ALA A 123 -2.42 0.16 19.72
C ALA A 123 -3.71 -0.09 18.94
N ILE A 124 -3.68 0.27 17.67
CA ILE A 124 -4.73 -0.04 16.69
C ILE A 124 -4.11 -0.99 15.69
N THR A 125 -4.69 -2.18 15.56
CA THR A 125 -4.33 -3.15 14.53
C THR A 125 -5.24 -2.94 13.33
N GLY A 126 -4.67 -2.90 12.14
CA GLY A 126 -5.44 -2.80 10.89
C GLY A 126 -4.73 -3.53 9.77
N PHE A 127 -5.43 -3.71 8.66
CA PHE A 127 -4.84 -4.22 7.44
C PHE A 127 -3.79 -3.25 6.88
N ASP A 128 -2.69 -3.80 6.38
CA ASP A 128 -1.64 -3.08 5.68
C ASP A 128 -1.07 -3.95 4.56
N LEU A 129 -1.84 -4.05 3.48
CA LEU A 129 -1.57 -4.91 2.34
C LEU A 129 -0.81 -4.16 1.25
N LEU A 130 0.01 -4.90 0.50
CA LEU A 130 0.58 -4.46 -0.76
C LEU A 130 -0.06 -5.26 -1.90
N VAL A 131 -0.75 -4.56 -2.80
CA VAL A 131 -1.44 -5.16 -3.95
C VAL A 131 -0.85 -4.64 -5.27
N ASP A 132 -0.94 -5.45 -6.31
CA ASP A 132 -0.62 -5.01 -7.67
C ASP A 132 -1.92 -4.83 -8.45
N LEU A 133 -2.07 -3.69 -9.11
CA LEU A 133 -3.22 -3.35 -9.94
C LEU A 133 -2.82 -3.48 -11.41
N THR A 134 -3.47 -4.35 -12.17
CA THR A 134 -3.12 -4.61 -13.57
C THR A 134 -4.31 -4.36 -14.50
N ASP A 135 -4.07 -3.61 -15.57
CA ASP A 135 -4.99 -3.52 -16.70
C ASP A 135 -4.27 -3.94 -18.01
N HIS A 136 -4.91 -3.71 -19.15
CA HIS A 136 -4.36 -4.03 -20.47
C HIS A 136 -3.15 -3.14 -20.88
N THR A 137 -2.90 -2.05 -20.15
CA THR A 137 -1.81 -1.09 -20.42
C THR A 137 -0.60 -1.28 -19.51
N GLY A 138 -0.73 -2.03 -18.42
CA GLY A 138 0.38 -2.40 -17.56
C GLY A 138 -0.05 -2.70 -16.11
N THR A 139 0.95 -2.72 -15.21
CA THR A 139 0.76 -3.07 -13.79
C THR A 139 1.27 -1.97 -12.86
N LEU A 140 0.41 -1.37 -12.05
CA LEU A 140 0.82 -0.51 -10.95
C LEU A 140 1.19 -1.39 -9.74
N GLN A 141 2.49 -1.47 -9.45
CA GLN A 141 3.03 -2.41 -8.46
C GLN A 141 3.04 -1.83 -7.05
N SER A 142 2.86 -2.70 -6.06
CA SER A 142 3.03 -2.38 -4.63
C SER A 142 2.17 -1.20 -4.16
N CYS A 143 0.92 -1.15 -4.62
CA CYS A 143 -0.06 -0.20 -4.11
C CYS A 143 -0.42 -0.54 -2.67
N SER A 144 -0.48 0.47 -1.80
CA SER A 144 -0.88 0.27 -0.41
C SER A 144 -2.39 0.18 -0.29
N LEU A 145 -2.89 -0.91 0.29
CA LEU A 145 -4.30 -1.10 0.64
C LEU A 145 -4.39 -1.29 2.15
N ARG A 146 -4.84 -0.24 2.86
CA ARG A 146 -4.86 -0.18 4.33
C ARG A 146 -6.28 -0.10 4.88
N SER A 147 -6.46 -0.41 6.15
CA SER A 147 -7.70 -0.08 6.87
C SER A 147 -7.97 1.43 6.82
N PRO A 148 -9.23 1.88 6.62
CA PRO A 148 -10.46 1.07 6.54
C PRO A 148 -10.78 0.52 5.15
N ALA A 149 -10.14 0.99 4.08
CA ALA A 149 -10.42 0.58 2.70
C ALA A 149 -10.30 -0.94 2.49
N ALA A 150 -9.28 -1.55 3.11
CA ALA A 150 -9.07 -2.99 3.09
C ALA A 150 -10.21 -3.77 3.77
N GLU A 151 -10.72 -3.29 4.91
CA GLU A 151 -11.82 -3.94 5.65
C GLU A 151 -13.10 -3.92 4.82
N MET A 152 -13.41 -2.78 4.21
CA MET A 152 -14.55 -2.64 3.32
C MET A 152 -14.44 -3.54 2.10
N PHE A 153 -13.24 -3.63 1.50
CA PHE A 153 -13.00 -4.47 0.33
C PHE A 153 -13.11 -5.97 0.65
N LEU A 154 -12.48 -6.41 1.74
CA LEU A 154 -12.48 -7.82 2.16
C LEU A 154 -13.80 -8.24 2.81
N GLY A 155 -14.56 -7.28 3.33
CA GLY A 155 -15.81 -7.51 4.06
C GLY A 155 -15.58 -8.17 5.42
N CYS A 156 -14.45 -7.90 6.08
CA CYS A 156 -14.14 -8.40 7.42
C CYS A 156 -13.24 -7.43 8.19
N THR A 157 -13.35 -7.49 9.52
CA THR A 157 -12.50 -6.76 10.47
C THR A 157 -11.16 -7.47 10.68
N PRO A 158 -10.12 -6.77 11.18
CA PRO A 158 -8.85 -7.40 11.56
C PRO A 158 -9.00 -8.53 12.58
N GLU A 159 -9.95 -8.40 13.52
CA GLU A 159 -10.26 -9.41 14.53
C GLU A 159 -10.87 -10.67 13.91
N GLU A 160 -11.87 -10.50 13.04
CA GLU A 160 -12.48 -11.61 12.29
C GLU A 160 -11.44 -12.30 11.43
N PHE A 161 -10.60 -11.53 10.72
CA PHE A 161 -9.55 -12.08 9.86
C PHE A 161 -8.54 -12.94 10.64
N THR A 162 -8.19 -12.52 11.85
CA THR A 162 -7.28 -13.27 12.74
C THR A 162 -7.86 -14.62 13.14
N SER A 163 -9.19 -14.75 13.20
CA SER A 163 -9.87 -16.00 13.53
C SER A 163 -10.00 -16.99 12.36
N LEU A 164 -9.68 -16.56 11.13
CA LEU A 164 -9.78 -17.40 9.94
C LEU A 164 -8.66 -18.43 9.85
N THR A 165 -9.00 -19.63 9.38
CA THR A 165 -8.01 -20.65 9.03
C THR A 165 -7.26 -20.28 7.75
N ASP A 166 -6.12 -20.92 7.51
CA ASP A 166 -5.33 -20.72 6.28
C ASP A 166 -6.15 -21.02 5.00
N ASP A 167 -7.00 -22.05 5.04
CA ASP A 167 -7.89 -22.41 3.93
C ASP A 167 -8.97 -21.34 3.69
N GLN A 168 -9.53 -20.77 4.76
CA GLN A 168 -10.50 -19.68 4.66
C GLN A 168 -9.86 -18.40 4.09
N ARG A 169 -8.63 -18.07 4.51
CA ARG A 169 -7.87 -16.94 3.97
C ARG A 169 -7.48 -17.15 2.51
N THR A 170 -7.13 -18.38 2.14
CA THR A 170 -6.89 -18.77 0.74
C THR A 170 -8.15 -18.62 -0.11
N THR A 171 -9.30 -19.09 0.39
CA THR A 171 -10.59 -18.93 -0.28
C THR A 171 -10.96 -17.46 -0.48
N MET A 172 -10.74 -16.64 0.55
CA MET A 172 -10.94 -15.20 0.48
C MET A 172 -10.02 -14.53 -0.56
N LYS A 173 -8.75 -14.91 -0.62
CA LYS A 173 -7.81 -14.42 -1.65
C LYS A 173 -8.33 -14.68 -3.06
N TRP A 174 -8.75 -15.91 -3.35
CA TRP A 174 -9.25 -16.28 -4.68
C TRP A 174 -10.57 -15.62 -5.06
N LYS A 175 -11.36 -15.15 -4.09
CA LYS A 175 -12.57 -14.37 -4.36
C LYS A 175 -12.28 -13.02 -5.04
N PHE A 176 -11.08 -12.47 -4.83
CA PHE A 176 -10.72 -11.11 -5.26
C PHE A 176 -9.52 -11.05 -6.22
N LEU A 177 -8.62 -12.04 -6.14
CA LEU A 177 -7.44 -12.11 -6.99
C LEU A 177 -7.86 -12.37 -8.45
N LEU A 178 -7.30 -11.58 -9.37
CA LEU A 178 -7.63 -11.57 -10.80
C LEU A 178 -9.09 -11.20 -11.13
N GLU A 179 -9.85 -10.72 -10.15
CA GLU A 179 -11.16 -10.13 -10.40
C GLU A 179 -11.04 -8.66 -10.78
N ARG A 180 -11.93 -8.20 -11.66
CA ARG A 180 -11.92 -6.82 -12.13
C ARG A 180 -12.56 -5.93 -11.07
N CYS A 181 -11.81 -4.93 -10.64
CA CYS A 181 -12.21 -4.02 -9.57
C CYS A 181 -12.28 -2.59 -10.09
N LYS A 182 -13.20 -1.81 -9.52
CA LYS A 182 -13.20 -0.35 -9.58
C LYS A 182 -12.36 0.14 -8.41
N VAL A 183 -11.21 0.72 -8.72
CA VAL A 183 -10.22 1.10 -7.71
C VAL A 183 -10.03 2.60 -7.74
N TYR A 184 -10.28 3.23 -6.59
CA TYR A 184 -9.98 4.63 -6.34
C TYR A 184 -8.57 4.72 -5.80
N VAL A 185 -7.70 5.44 -6.51
CA VAL A 185 -6.28 5.50 -6.20
C VAL A 185 -5.83 6.94 -6.02
N LYS A 186 -4.99 7.15 -5.00
CA LYS A 186 -4.16 8.33 -4.82
C LYS A 186 -2.75 7.99 -5.30
N ILE A 187 -2.25 8.77 -6.23
CA ILE A 187 -0.90 8.62 -6.78
C ILE A 187 -0.01 9.69 -6.18
N LEU A 188 1.11 9.25 -5.61
CA LEU A 188 2.18 10.09 -5.11
C LEU A 188 3.40 9.94 -6.03
N PRO A 189 3.70 10.95 -6.87
CA PRO A 189 4.93 10.98 -7.65
C PRO A 189 6.17 10.97 -6.75
N SER A 190 7.19 10.17 -7.08
CA SER A 190 8.46 10.20 -6.32
C SER A 190 9.32 11.38 -6.75
N MET A 191 9.64 12.28 -5.82
CA MET A 191 10.59 13.38 -6.03
C MET A 191 12.06 12.95 -6.04
N LYS A 192 12.39 11.68 -5.77
CA LYS A 192 13.77 11.21 -5.67
C LYS A 192 14.31 10.74 -7.03
N THR A 193 15.65 10.73 -7.16
CA THR A 193 16.46 10.31 -8.33
C THR A 193 16.22 8.89 -8.87
N LYS A 194 15.22 8.16 -8.35
CA LYS A 194 14.72 6.90 -8.93
C LYS A 194 13.29 7.12 -9.43
N PRO A 195 12.98 6.81 -10.69
CA PRO A 195 11.61 6.81 -11.17
C PRO A 195 10.82 5.78 -10.37
N GLY A 196 9.79 6.25 -9.68
CA GLY A 196 8.91 5.44 -8.87
C GLY A 196 7.63 6.22 -8.61
N ILE A 197 6.50 5.52 -8.59
CA ILE A 197 5.21 6.10 -8.21
C ILE A 197 4.68 5.27 -7.06
N LYS A 198 4.17 5.93 -6.02
CA LYS A 198 3.53 5.26 -4.90
C LYS A 198 2.03 5.36 -5.09
N GLY A 199 1.37 4.23 -5.28
CA GLY A 199 -0.09 4.13 -5.33
C GLY A 199 -0.64 3.82 -3.94
N ILE A 200 -1.71 4.52 -3.56
CA ILE A 200 -2.50 4.24 -2.35
C ILE A 200 -3.93 3.98 -2.80
N VAL A 201 -4.49 2.84 -2.40
CA VAL A 201 -5.89 2.50 -2.66
C VAL A 201 -6.75 3.17 -1.60
N VAL A 202 -7.56 4.13 -2.03
CA VAL A 202 -8.50 4.88 -1.17
C VAL A 202 -9.78 4.06 -0.97
N SER A 203 -10.25 3.40 -2.03
CA SER A 203 -11.42 2.53 -2.01
C SER A 203 -11.34 1.49 -3.13
N CYS A 204 -11.90 0.32 -2.92
CA CYS A 204 -11.89 -0.77 -3.89
C CYS A 204 -13.19 -1.57 -3.78
N SER A 205 -13.75 -1.93 -4.94
CA SER A 205 -14.93 -2.81 -5.04
C SER A 205 -14.85 -3.63 -6.32
N LEU A 206 -15.55 -4.76 -6.37
CA LEU A 206 -15.74 -5.48 -7.63
C LEU A 206 -16.45 -4.57 -8.64
N ALA A 207 -15.94 -4.52 -9.87
CA ALA A 207 -16.47 -3.63 -10.87
C ALA A 207 -17.79 -4.19 -11.44
N GLU A 208 -18.80 -3.32 -11.55
CA GLU A 208 -20.05 -3.65 -12.22
C GLU A 208 -19.81 -3.87 -13.73
N PRO A 209 -20.31 -4.98 -14.32
CA PRO A 209 -20.07 -5.28 -15.74
C PRO A 209 -20.51 -4.17 -16.71
N ALA A 210 -21.57 -3.43 -16.34
CA ALA A 210 -22.07 -2.31 -17.13
C ALA A 210 -21.08 -1.13 -17.18
N GLU A 211 -20.47 -0.77 -16.05
CA GLU A 211 -19.46 0.30 -15.97
C GLU A 211 -18.20 -0.08 -16.75
N VAL A 212 -17.75 -1.34 -16.59
CA VAL A 212 -16.57 -1.85 -17.32
C VAL A 212 -16.81 -1.79 -18.83
N LYS A 213 -18.00 -2.20 -19.30
CA LYS A 213 -18.34 -2.15 -20.72
C LYS A 213 -18.29 -0.71 -21.25
N GLN A 214 -18.89 0.24 -20.54
CA GLN A 214 -18.86 1.66 -20.93
C GLN A 214 -17.44 2.19 -21.02
N HIS A 215 -16.61 1.88 -20.02
CA HIS A 215 -15.20 2.28 -20.00
C HIS A 215 -14.42 1.67 -21.19
N VAL A 216 -14.53 0.36 -21.42
CA VAL A 216 -13.85 -0.31 -22.54
C VAL A 216 -14.29 0.26 -23.89
N CYS A 217 -15.59 0.54 -24.08
CA CYS A 217 -16.08 1.17 -25.30
C CYS A 217 -15.51 2.58 -25.49
N SER A 218 -15.35 3.36 -24.43
CA SER A 218 -14.77 4.71 -24.52
C SER A 218 -13.29 4.69 -24.94
N LEU A 219 -12.54 3.65 -24.54
CA LEU A 219 -11.14 3.46 -24.94
C LEU A 219 -10.97 3.06 -26.41
N GLN A 220 -11.97 2.41 -27.02
CA GLN A 220 -11.95 1.98 -28.42
C GLN A 220 -12.41 3.05 -29.42
N GLN A 221 -12.91 4.19 -28.92
CA GLN A 221 -13.35 5.33 -29.74
C GLN A 221 -12.27 6.40 -29.94
N LEU A 222 -11.05 6.14 -29.44
CA LEU A 222 -9.82 6.90 -29.68
C LEU A 222 -8.92 6.15 -30.67
#